data_AF-A0A1X7BTW6-F1
#
_entry.id   AF-A0A1X7BTW6-F1
#
_cell.length_a   1.000
_cell.length_b   1.000
_cell.length_c   1.000
_cell.angle_alpha   90.00
_cell.angle_beta   90.00
_cell.angle_gamma   90.00
#
_symmetry.space_group_name_H-M   'P 1'
#
loop_
_entity.id
_entity.type
_entity.pdbx_description
1 polymer ?
#
loop_
_entity_poly.entity_id
_entity_poly.type
_entity_poly.pdbx_seq_one_letter_code
_entity_poly.pdbx_strand_id
1 'polypeptide(L)'
;MLPTPFGNKGMAMLFAGTICALLAFTVPSYSQSGTGSIPGNAHAKSYGEGWECDLSYRLAGDQCVAVIVPQNAFPTNQTYGAGWECHHGFQEVNGGTCVEVAVPSGGYLDASGQQWKCLRGFRKVGKTCEEIELPDHSYLSEDTYGSDWDCDRGYEANGNECVAVVVPENAYLNSKGYGAPWTCERGYIEADRKCEAVIIPQNAYFYDVSYGSGWKCDRGYEAVSENCAEIILPENAHLDRSGNRWSCNKNFRRSKGLCRLNN
;
A
#
# COMPACT_ATOMS: atom_id res chain seq x y z
N MET A 1 51.57 12.70 9.62
CA MET A 1 50.98 13.24 10.86
C MET A 1 49.46 13.13 10.75
N LEU A 2 48.89 12.36 11.67
CA LEU A 2 47.50 11.97 11.98
C LEU A 2 47.57 11.53 13.48
N PRO A 3 46.48 11.21 14.20
CA PRO A 3 45.28 12.00 14.56
C PRO A 3 44.90 11.90 16.08
N THR A 4 43.99 12.79 16.56
CA THR A 4 42.93 12.67 17.65
C THR A 4 43.30 12.06 19.04
N PRO A 5 42.40 11.81 20.08
CA PRO A 5 40.94 12.06 20.30
C PRO A 5 40.49 12.42 21.78
N PHE A 6 39.15 12.43 22.03
CA PHE A 6 38.36 12.27 23.30
C PHE A 6 38.34 13.41 24.35
N GLY A 7 37.28 13.70 25.14
CA GLY A 7 35.93 13.16 25.34
C GLY A 7 35.33 13.59 26.70
N ASN A 8 34.06 14.05 26.71
CA ASN A 8 32.98 13.94 27.72
C ASN A 8 33.17 14.35 29.21
N LYS A 9 32.25 15.20 29.75
CA LYS A 9 31.28 14.89 30.84
C LYS A 9 30.56 16.13 31.44
N GLY A 10 29.23 16.08 31.39
CA GLY A 10 28.25 16.37 32.46
C GLY A 10 28.32 17.67 33.28
N MET A 11 27.24 18.47 33.21
CA MET A 11 26.83 19.36 34.30
C MET A 11 25.31 19.34 34.45
N ALA A 12 24.85 18.84 35.59
CA ALA A 12 23.49 18.95 36.07
C ALA A 12 23.29 20.32 36.73
N MET A 13 22.16 20.99 36.49
CA MET A 13 21.70 22.08 37.35
C MET A 13 20.18 22.25 37.29
N LEU A 14 19.54 21.82 38.38
CA LEU A 14 18.40 22.42 39.10
C LEU A 14 17.34 23.20 38.27
N PHE A 15 16.22 22.54 37.99
CA PHE A 15 14.96 23.19 37.63
C PHE A 15 14.28 23.74 38.91
N ALA A 16 14.38 25.06 39.12
CA ALA A 16 13.55 25.78 40.06
C ALA A 16 12.20 26.10 39.41
N GLY A 17 11.11 25.72 40.08
CA GLY A 17 9.75 25.85 39.60
C GLY A 17 9.30 27.31 39.48
N THR A 18 8.78 27.65 38.31
CA THR A 18 7.91 28.81 38.08
C THR A 18 6.62 28.31 37.45
N ILE A 19 5.58 28.24 38.27
CA ILE A 19 4.19 28.04 37.86
C ILE A 19 3.78 29.29 37.07
N CYS A 20 3.86 29.22 35.75
CA CYS A 20 3.27 30.22 34.86
C CYS A 20 1.77 29.95 34.77
N ALA A 21 0.98 30.79 35.42
CA ALA A 21 -0.47 30.80 35.33
C ALA A 21 -0.90 31.02 33.86
N LEU A 22 -1.48 29.99 33.25
CA LEU A 22 -2.20 30.06 31.97
C LEU A 22 -3.49 30.87 32.18
N LEU A 23 -3.39 32.19 32.01
CA LEU A 23 -4.56 33.04 31.81
C LEU A 23 -5.08 32.78 30.39
N ALA A 24 -6.11 31.95 30.28
CA ALA A 24 -6.92 31.82 29.08
C ALA A 24 -7.62 33.16 28.83
N PHE A 25 -7.00 34.02 28.01
CA PHE A 25 -7.71 35.11 27.35
C PHE A 25 -8.69 34.49 26.36
N THR A 26 -9.88 34.16 26.82
CA THR A 26 -11.03 33.92 25.96
C THR A 26 -11.40 35.27 25.35
N VAL A 27 -10.78 35.59 24.21
CA VAL A 27 -11.31 36.63 23.33
C VAL A 27 -12.75 36.21 23.00
N PRO A 28 -13.77 37.05 23.27
CA PRO A 28 -15.11 36.75 22.79
C PRO A 28 -15.03 36.64 21.27
N SER A 29 -15.30 35.46 20.75
CA SER A 29 -15.68 35.31 19.35
C SER A 29 -16.96 36.11 19.17
N TYR A 30 -16.86 37.31 18.59
CA TYR A 30 -18.03 38.01 18.11
C TYR A 30 -18.60 37.18 16.96
N SER A 31 -19.62 36.38 17.27
CA SER A 31 -20.62 36.07 16.26
C SER A 31 -21.18 37.42 15.80
N GLN A 32 -20.99 37.79 14.54
CA GLN A 32 -21.73 38.91 13.99
C GLN A 32 -23.20 38.49 14.00
N SER A 33 -23.92 38.91 15.03
CA SER A 33 -25.38 38.95 15.01
C SER A 33 -25.77 39.81 13.81
N GLY A 34 -26.10 39.15 12.70
CA GLY A 34 -26.55 39.79 11.49
C GLY A 34 -27.95 40.36 11.69
N THR A 35 -28.05 41.47 12.42
CA THR A 35 -29.22 42.35 12.45
C THR A 35 -29.20 43.34 11.28
N GLY A 36 -28.45 43.03 10.23
CA GLY A 36 -28.57 43.70 8.94
C GLY A 36 -29.90 43.33 8.30
N SER A 37 -30.64 44.32 7.81
CA SER A 37 -31.80 44.12 6.95
C SER A 37 -31.46 43.12 5.85
N ILE A 38 -32.34 42.15 5.57
CA ILE A 38 -32.19 41.20 4.47
C ILE A 38 -31.94 42.01 3.18
N PRO A 39 -30.80 41.81 2.50
CA PRO A 39 -30.49 42.56 1.28
C PRO A 39 -31.44 42.17 0.15
N GLY A 40 -31.49 42.97 -0.92
CA GLY A 40 -32.28 42.63 -2.10
C GLY A 40 -31.84 41.29 -2.72
N ASN A 41 -32.80 40.54 -3.28
CA ASN A 41 -32.60 39.20 -3.84
C ASN A 41 -32.13 38.15 -2.83
N ALA A 42 -32.59 38.28 -1.59
CA ALA A 42 -32.37 37.32 -0.51
C ALA A 42 -33.65 37.11 0.30
N HIS A 43 -33.75 35.95 0.94
CA HIS A 43 -34.80 35.63 1.89
C HIS A 43 -34.21 35.10 3.21
N ALA A 44 -35.01 35.17 4.27
CA ALA A 44 -34.64 34.61 5.57
C ALA A 44 -34.49 33.10 5.46
N LYS A 45 -33.45 32.53 6.07
CA LYS A 45 -33.28 31.08 6.10
C LYS A 45 -34.45 30.42 6.82
N SER A 46 -34.84 29.24 6.33
CA SER A 46 -35.91 28.43 6.95
C SER A 46 -35.54 27.91 8.35
N TYR A 47 -34.25 27.82 8.67
CA TYR A 47 -33.73 27.46 9.98
C TYR A 47 -32.45 28.24 10.31
N GLY A 48 -32.25 28.52 11.60
CA GLY A 48 -31.12 29.30 12.10
C GLY A 48 -31.29 30.81 11.93
N GLU A 49 -30.29 31.59 12.36
CA GLU A 49 -30.24 33.04 12.13
C GLU A 49 -29.54 33.36 10.79
N GLY A 50 -30.02 34.40 10.09
CA GLY A 50 -29.43 34.90 8.85
C GLY A 50 -30.34 34.76 7.62
N TRP A 51 -29.76 35.03 6.46
CA TRP A 51 -30.43 35.04 5.16
C TRP A 51 -29.62 34.24 4.13
N GLU A 52 -30.27 33.85 3.05
CA GLU A 52 -29.64 33.27 1.86
C GLU A 52 -30.14 33.93 0.58
N CYS A 53 -29.30 33.93 -0.45
CA CYS A 53 -29.69 34.52 -1.73
C CYS A 53 -30.84 33.73 -2.37
N ASP A 54 -31.70 34.46 -3.09
CA ASP A 54 -32.76 33.87 -3.88
C ASP A 54 -32.17 33.04 -5.04
N LEU A 55 -32.98 32.13 -5.59
CA LEU A 55 -32.61 31.32 -6.76
C LEU A 55 -32.10 32.21 -7.90
N SER A 56 -31.00 31.81 -8.53
CA SER A 56 -30.26 32.58 -9.56
C SER A 56 -29.48 33.80 -9.05
N TYR A 57 -29.34 33.96 -7.73
CA TYR A 57 -28.45 34.95 -7.11
C TYR A 57 -27.39 34.26 -6.26
N ARG A 58 -26.20 34.87 -6.21
CA ARG A 58 -25.06 34.38 -5.43
C ARG A 58 -24.53 35.46 -4.50
N LEU A 59 -23.91 35.02 -3.41
CA LEU A 59 -23.27 35.91 -2.46
C LEU A 59 -22.02 36.56 -3.07
N ALA A 60 -21.95 37.88 -3.03
CA ALA A 60 -20.75 38.65 -3.33
C ALA A 60 -20.59 39.76 -2.28
N GLY A 61 -19.72 39.52 -1.30
CA GLY A 61 -19.63 40.38 -0.11
C GLY A 61 -20.85 40.21 0.78
N ASP A 62 -21.55 41.31 1.06
CA ASP A 62 -22.78 41.38 1.86
C ASP A 62 -24.05 41.51 0.99
N GLN A 63 -23.93 41.29 -0.33
CA GLN A 63 -25.04 41.42 -1.28
C GLN A 63 -25.26 40.15 -2.10
N CYS A 64 -26.49 39.98 -2.57
CA CYS A 64 -26.87 38.96 -3.54
C CYS A 64 -26.85 39.57 -4.95
N VAL A 65 -25.88 39.12 -5.76
CA VAL A 65 -25.73 39.54 -7.15
C VAL A 65 -26.27 38.46 -8.08
N ALA A 66 -26.87 38.87 -9.20
CA ALA A 66 -27.40 37.93 -10.18
C ALA A 66 -26.29 37.04 -10.75
N VAL A 67 -26.57 35.74 -10.88
CA VAL A 67 -25.69 34.78 -11.54
C VAL A 67 -25.75 35.03 -13.05
N ILE A 68 -24.65 35.53 -13.62
CA ILE A 68 -24.48 35.64 -15.07
C ILE A 68 -23.80 34.35 -15.56
N VAL A 69 -24.56 33.52 -16.27
CA VAL A 69 -24.06 32.26 -16.84
C VAL A 69 -23.35 32.58 -18.17
N PRO A 70 -22.03 32.33 -18.29
CA PRO A 70 -21.31 32.56 -19.54
C PRO A 70 -21.69 31.53 -20.61
N GLN A 71 -21.23 31.76 -21.85
CA GLN A 71 -21.39 30.76 -22.92
C GLN A 71 -20.70 29.44 -22.52
N ASN A 72 -21.31 28.31 -22.89
CA ASN A 72 -20.87 26.95 -22.57
C ASN A 72 -20.89 26.60 -21.06
N ALA A 73 -21.79 27.22 -20.30
CA ALA A 73 -22.02 26.93 -18.88
C ALA A 73 -23.51 26.73 -18.57
N PHE A 74 -23.78 26.10 -17.43
CA PHE A 74 -25.13 25.93 -16.87
C PHE A 74 -25.20 26.45 -15.43
N PRO A 75 -26.37 26.96 -14.98
CA PRO A 75 -26.55 27.38 -13.60
C PRO A 75 -26.57 26.17 -12.66
N THR A 76 -25.90 26.27 -11.51
CA THR A 76 -25.88 25.22 -10.49
C THR A 76 -26.94 25.41 -9.40
N ASN A 77 -27.61 26.56 -9.40
CA ASN A 77 -28.50 27.02 -8.31
C ASN A 77 -27.82 27.07 -6.94
N GLN A 78 -26.48 27.07 -6.89
CA GLN A 78 -25.74 27.28 -5.67
C GLN A 78 -25.66 28.79 -5.38
N THR A 79 -25.94 29.16 -4.13
CA THR A 79 -25.89 30.55 -3.66
C THR A 79 -24.48 31.00 -3.28
N TYR A 80 -23.50 30.10 -3.34
CA TYR A 80 -22.08 30.32 -3.11
C TYR A 80 -21.26 30.00 -4.36
N GLY A 81 -19.99 30.44 -4.39
CA GLY A 81 -19.11 30.26 -5.55
C GLY A 81 -19.54 31.09 -6.76
N ALA A 82 -19.35 30.56 -7.96
CA ALA A 82 -19.71 31.23 -9.21
C ALA A 82 -21.23 31.14 -9.52
N GLY A 83 -21.94 30.17 -8.95
CA GLY A 83 -23.37 29.91 -9.23
C GLY A 83 -23.62 29.25 -10.60
N TRP A 84 -22.57 28.93 -11.33
CA TRP A 84 -22.59 28.24 -12.62
C TRP A 84 -21.37 27.32 -12.73
N GLU A 85 -21.47 26.33 -13.61
CA GLU A 85 -20.39 25.41 -13.96
C GLU A 85 -20.32 25.25 -15.49
N CYS A 86 -19.12 25.02 -16.02
CA CYS A 86 -18.94 24.75 -17.44
C CYS A 86 -19.60 23.44 -17.85
N HIS A 87 -20.14 23.38 -19.07
CA HIS A 87 -20.61 22.12 -19.65
C HIS A 87 -19.45 21.11 -19.80
N HIS A 88 -19.79 19.82 -19.83
CA HIS A 88 -18.82 18.76 -20.10
C HIS A 88 -18.07 19.04 -21.42
N GLY A 89 -16.73 18.98 -21.38
CA GLY A 89 -15.87 19.37 -22.49
C GLY A 89 -15.39 20.82 -22.45
N PHE A 90 -15.77 21.59 -21.43
CA PHE A 90 -15.31 22.97 -21.23
C PHE A 90 -14.70 23.14 -19.84
N GLN A 91 -13.63 23.93 -19.77
CA GLN A 91 -12.95 24.30 -18.53
C GLN A 91 -13.04 25.80 -18.29
N GLU A 92 -13.13 26.18 -17.02
CA GLU A 92 -13.12 27.59 -16.64
C GLU A 92 -11.73 28.20 -16.83
N VAL A 93 -11.67 29.33 -17.51
CA VAL A 93 -10.46 30.13 -17.71
C VAL A 93 -10.76 31.57 -17.29
N ASN A 94 -9.81 32.20 -16.59
CA ASN A 94 -9.88 33.60 -16.14
C ASN A 94 -11.10 33.96 -15.26
N GLY A 95 -11.69 33.01 -14.53
CA GLY A 95 -12.71 33.31 -13.52
C GLY A 95 -14.09 33.68 -14.06
N GLY A 96 -14.39 33.39 -15.34
CA GLY A 96 -15.62 33.88 -15.97
C GLY A 96 -15.88 33.42 -17.40
N THR A 97 -15.11 32.49 -17.95
CA THR A 97 -15.32 32.01 -19.32
C THR A 97 -15.06 30.51 -19.39
N CYS A 98 -15.95 29.79 -20.06
CA CYS A 98 -15.79 28.37 -20.33
C CYS A 98 -15.18 28.18 -21.73
N VAL A 99 -13.96 27.67 -21.77
CA VAL A 99 -13.23 27.38 -23.00
C VAL A 99 -13.18 25.88 -23.23
N GLU A 100 -13.34 25.45 -24.47
CA GLU A 100 -13.31 24.04 -24.83
C GLU A 100 -11.97 23.39 -24.43
N VAL A 101 -12.04 22.19 -23.87
CA VAL A 101 -10.88 21.39 -23.51
C VAL A 101 -10.31 20.76 -24.78
N ALA A 102 -9.12 21.21 -25.18
CA ALA A 102 -8.41 20.60 -26.29
C ALA A 102 -7.92 19.18 -25.91
N VAL A 103 -8.56 18.16 -26.45
CA VAL A 103 -8.18 16.75 -26.27
C VAL A 103 -7.23 16.33 -27.40
N PRO A 104 -6.00 15.88 -27.09
CA PRO A 104 -5.07 15.41 -28.12
C PRO A 104 -5.52 14.07 -28.72
N SER A 105 -4.95 13.69 -29.87
CA SER A 105 -5.05 12.33 -30.40
C SER A 105 -4.59 11.32 -29.34
N GLY A 106 -5.28 10.19 -29.20
CA GLY A 106 -5.01 9.21 -28.14
C GLY A 106 -5.53 9.62 -26.76
N GLY A 107 -6.24 10.75 -26.63
CA GLY A 107 -6.83 11.24 -25.39
C GLY A 107 -8.36 11.14 -25.35
N TYR A 108 -8.92 11.26 -24.15
CA TYR A 108 -10.35 11.36 -23.90
C TYR A 108 -10.64 12.26 -22.70
N LEU A 109 -11.82 12.87 -22.66
CA LEU A 109 -12.27 13.66 -21.51
C LEU A 109 -12.52 12.76 -20.31
N ASP A 110 -12.09 13.20 -19.12
CA ASP A 110 -12.42 12.48 -17.90
C ASP A 110 -13.90 12.65 -17.49
N ALA A 111 -14.27 12.04 -16.37
CA ALA A 111 -15.64 12.10 -15.88
C ALA A 111 -16.13 13.53 -15.58
N SER A 112 -15.23 14.45 -15.21
CA SER A 112 -15.58 15.86 -15.00
C SER A 112 -15.82 16.60 -16.33
N GLY A 113 -15.14 16.17 -17.39
CA GLY A 113 -15.13 16.86 -18.68
C GLY A 113 -14.31 18.13 -18.70
N GLN A 114 -13.65 18.48 -17.61
CA GLN A 114 -12.78 19.66 -17.48
C GLN A 114 -11.31 19.32 -17.70
N GLN A 115 -10.97 18.03 -17.67
CA GLN A 115 -9.62 17.52 -17.93
C GLN A 115 -9.68 16.35 -18.91
N TRP A 116 -8.53 15.99 -19.47
CA TRP A 116 -8.37 14.83 -20.31
C TRP A 116 -7.34 13.85 -19.75
N LYS A 117 -7.52 12.58 -20.12
CA LYS A 117 -6.63 11.47 -19.85
C LYS A 117 -6.25 10.78 -21.15
N CYS A 118 -5.15 10.04 -21.15
CA CYS A 118 -4.77 9.22 -22.29
C CYS A 118 -5.56 7.90 -22.29
N LEU A 119 -5.93 7.44 -23.48
CA LEU A 119 -6.51 6.12 -23.69
C LEU A 119 -5.52 5.04 -23.23
N ARG A 120 -6.03 3.84 -22.91
CA ARG A 120 -5.18 2.69 -22.61
C ARG A 120 -4.24 2.44 -23.80
N GLY A 121 -2.95 2.25 -23.52
CA GLY A 121 -1.91 2.13 -24.54
C GLY A 121 -1.25 3.46 -24.90
N PHE A 122 -1.63 4.56 -24.25
CA PHE A 122 -0.99 5.85 -24.44
C PHE A 122 -0.54 6.43 -23.09
N ARG A 123 0.62 7.07 -23.09
CA ARG A 123 1.17 7.79 -21.94
C ARG A 123 1.13 9.29 -22.18
N LYS A 124 0.99 10.05 -21.09
CA LYS A 124 0.92 11.52 -21.16
C LYS A 124 2.32 12.11 -21.27
N VAL A 125 2.60 12.80 -22.37
CA VAL A 125 3.85 13.55 -22.57
C VAL A 125 3.51 15.02 -22.81
N GLY A 126 3.66 15.84 -21.77
CA GLY A 126 3.26 17.24 -21.83
C GLY A 126 1.77 17.43 -22.13
N LYS A 127 1.45 17.91 -23.35
CA LYS A 127 0.08 18.15 -23.83
C LYS A 127 -0.42 17.12 -24.84
N THR A 128 0.33 16.04 -25.06
CA THR A 128 -0.02 14.97 -26.00
C THR A 128 -0.16 13.64 -25.26
N CYS A 129 -0.83 12.71 -25.94
CA CYS A 129 -0.80 11.30 -25.60
C CYS A 129 0.06 10.60 -26.65
N GLU A 130 1.16 10.01 -26.20
CA GLU A 130 2.07 9.22 -27.04
C GLU A 130 1.77 7.75 -26.86
N GLU A 131 1.76 6.99 -27.95
CA GLU A 131 1.55 5.54 -27.90
C GLU A 131 2.70 4.87 -27.15
N ILE A 132 2.36 3.90 -26.31
CA ILE A 132 3.33 3.11 -25.57
C ILE A 132 3.86 2.03 -26.51
N GLU A 133 5.15 2.09 -26.81
CA GLU A 133 5.83 1.02 -27.54
C GLU A 133 6.03 -0.17 -26.61
N LEU A 134 5.43 -1.32 -26.99
CA LEU A 134 5.60 -2.58 -26.29
C LEU A 134 6.80 -3.33 -26.87
N PRO A 135 7.81 -3.70 -26.08
CA PRO A 135 8.84 -4.64 -26.52
C PRO A 135 8.25 -6.03 -26.76
N ASP A 136 9.00 -6.90 -27.45
CA ASP A 136 8.62 -8.31 -27.59
C ASP A 136 8.41 -8.96 -26.21
N HIS A 137 7.42 -9.84 -26.11
CA HIS A 137 7.04 -10.53 -24.87
C HIS A 137 6.58 -9.60 -23.73
N SER A 138 5.84 -8.54 -24.06
CA SER A 138 5.27 -7.62 -23.08
C SER A 138 3.80 -7.31 -23.32
N TYR A 139 3.15 -6.79 -22.29
CA TYR A 139 1.76 -6.32 -22.33
C TYR A 139 1.61 -5.03 -21.51
N LEU A 140 0.57 -4.24 -21.80
CA LEU A 140 0.29 -3.01 -21.08
C LEU A 140 -0.01 -3.27 -19.60
N SER A 141 0.69 -2.56 -18.72
CA SER A 141 0.49 -2.72 -17.28
C SER A 141 -0.91 -2.26 -16.84
N GLU A 142 -1.38 -2.81 -15.74
CA GLU A 142 -2.59 -2.33 -15.04
C GLU A 142 -2.24 -1.35 -13.90
N ASP A 143 -0.95 -1.22 -13.56
CA ASP A 143 -0.52 -0.41 -12.44
C ASP A 143 -0.55 1.08 -12.77
N THR A 144 -1.21 1.85 -11.92
CA THR A 144 -1.36 3.31 -12.09
C THR A 144 -0.07 4.08 -11.77
N TYR A 145 0.84 3.48 -11.01
CA TYR A 145 2.08 4.11 -10.50
C TYR A 145 3.35 3.35 -10.90
N GLY A 146 3.22 2.34 -11.78
CA GLY A 146 4.30 1.47 -12.22
C GLY A 146 4.83 1.81 -13.60
N SER A 147 5.50 0.84 -14.22
CA SER A 147 5.90 0.89 -15.62
C SER A 147 4.68 0.92 -16.55
N ASP A 148 4.85 1.45 -17.76
CA ASP A 148 3.80 1.49 -18.79
C ASP A 148 3.40 0.07 -19.28
N TRP A 149 4.29 -0.91 -19.10
CA TRP A 149 4.14 -2.29 -19.53
C TRP A 149 4.81 -3.27 -18.55
N ASP A 150 4.38 -4.53 -18.62
CA ASP A 150 4.91 -5.67 -17.89
C ASP A 150 5.31 -6.79 -18.86
N CYS A 151 6.19 -7.68 -18.43
CA CYS A 151 6.61 -8.83 -19.24
C CYS A 151 5.63 -10.00 -19.17
N ASP A 152 5.47 -10.69 -20.29
CA ASP A 152 4.77 -11.97 -20.37
C ASP A 152 5.34 -12.97 -19.35
N ARG A 153 4.48 -13.90 -18.91
CA ARG A 153 4.92 -14.97 -18.00
C ARG A 153 6.11 -15.72 -18.60
N GLY A 154 7.19 -15.81 -17.82
CA GLY A 154 8.44 -16.45 -18.26
C GLY A 154 9.47 -15.48 -18.82
N TYR A 155 9.18 -14.18 -18.79
CA TYR A 155 10.11 -13.11 -19.11
C TYR A 155 10.23 -12.16 -17.92
N GLU A 156 11.38 -11.50 -17.81
CA GLU A 156 11.66 -10.48 -16.80
C GLU A 156 12.17 -9.20 -17.47
N ALA A 157 11.86 -8.05 -16.86
CA ALA A 157 12.26 -6.77 -17.39
C ALA A 157 13.77 -6.55 -17.23
N ASN A 158 14.46 -6.27 -18.33
CA ASN A 158 15.85 -5.87 -18.34
C ASN A 158 16.00 -4.60 -19.18
N GLY A 159 15.96 -3.45 -18.50
CA GLY A 159 15.92 -2.15 -19.18
C GLY A 159 14.60 -1.97 -19.93
N ASN A 160 14.66 -1.81 -21.25
CA ASN A 160 13.50 -1.60 -22.12
C ASN A 160 13.06 -2.87 -22.86
N GLU A 161 13.51 -4.05 -22.41
CA GLU A 161 13.22 -5.33 -23.05
C GLU A 161 12.73 -6.35 -22.03
N CYS A 162 11.97 -7.32 -22.51
CA CYS A 162 11.62 -8.52 -21.76
C CYS A 162 12.55 -9.66 -22.16
N VAL A 163 13.37 -10.12 -21.21
CA VAL A 163 14.32 -11.22 -21.44
C VAL A 163 13.77 -12.51 -20.85
N ALA A 164 13.94 -13.63 -21.56
CA ALA A 164 13.44 -14.91 -21.11
C ALA A 164 14.10 -15.34 -19.79
N VAL A 165 13.28 -15.72 -18.82
CA VAL A 165 13.73 -16.27 -17.53
C VAL A 165 14.36 -17.63 -17.78
N VAL A 166 15.62 -17.76 -17.36
CA VAL A 166 16.32 -19.06 -17.37
C VAL A 166 15.83 -19.89 -16.19
N VAL A 167 15.06 -20.93 -16.50
CA VAL A 167 14.59 -21.91 -15.51
C VAL A 167 15.63 -23.03 -15.41
N PRO A 168 16.23 -23.28 -14.23
CA PRO A 168 17.19 -24.36 -14.06
C PRO A 168 16.52 -25.74 -14.17
N GLU A 169 17.33 -26.79 -14.34
CA GLU A 169 16.85 -28.17 -14.29
C GLU A 169 16.18 -28.46 -12.93
N ASN A 170 15.11 -29.27 -12.95
CA ASN A 170 14.28 -29.58 -11.78
C ASN A 170 13.59 -28.35 -11.16
N ALA A 171 13.23 -27.36 -12.00
CA ALA A 171 12.45 -26.19 -11.60
C ALA A 171 11.34 -25.89 -12.61
N TYR A 172 10.36 -25.12 -12.16
CA TYR A 172 9.26 -24.63 -13.00
C TYR A 172 8.97 -23.16 -12.73
N LEU A 173 8.47 -22.44 -13.74
CA LEU A 173 8.02 -21.06 -13.59
C LEU A 173 6.88 -20.96 -12.58
N ASN A 174 7.08 -20.16 -11.54
CA ASN A 174 6.05 -19.89 -10.55
C ASN A 174 5.25 -18.62 -10.93
N SER A 175 4.28 -18.25 -10.10
CA SER A 175 3.45 -17.06 -10.29
C SER A 175 3.67 -16.04 -9.17
N LYS A 176 4.85 -16.05 -8.55
CA LYS A 176 5.18 -15.08 -7.50
C LYS A 176 5.51 -13.75 -8.17
N GLY A 177 4.85 -12.68 -7.73
CA GLY A 177 5.18 -11.30 -8.15
C GLY A 177 6.43 -10.73 -7.47
N TYR A 178 7.13 -11.55 -6.66
CA TYR A 178 8.35 -11.15 -5.95
C TYR A 178 9.24 -12.38 -5.71
N GLY A 179 10.55 -12.15 -5.60
CA GLY A 179 11.54 -13.20 -5.41
C GLY A 179 11.88 -13.93 -6.72
N ALA A 180 12.40 -15.15 -6.61
CA ALA A 180 12.76 -15.94 -7.78
C ALA A 180 11.52 -16.28 -8.64
N PRO A 181 11.58 -16.09 -9.97
CA PRO A 181 10.46 -16.34 -10.89
C PRO A 181 10.18 -17.83 -11.15
N TRP A 182 10.94 -18.73 -10.51
CA TRP A 182 10.80 -20.17 -10.58
C TRP A 182 10.83 -20.79 -9.18
N THR A 183 10.30 -22.00 -9.07
CA THR A 183 10.33 -22.81 -7.85
C THR A 183 10.88 -24.18 -8.20
N CYS A 184 11.67 -24.76 -7.30
CA CYS A 184 12.15 -26.13 -7.48
C CYS A 184 11.00 -27.14 -7.50
N GLU A 185 11.15 -28.19 -8.30
CA GLU A 185 10.27 -29.34 -8.28
C GLU A 185 10.31 -30.03 -6.92
N ARG A 186 9.26 -30.80 -6.63
CA ARG A 186 9.18 -31.58 -5.40
C ARG A 186 10.38 -32.53 -5.30
N GLY A 187 11.07 -32.51 -4.16
CA GLY A 187 12.29 -33.30 -3.96
C GLY A 187 13.57 -32.53 -4.22
N TYR A 188 13.48 -31.25 -4.62
CA TYR A 188 14.61 -30.37 -4.84
C TYR A 188 14.49 -29.09 -4.01
N ILE A 189 15.63 -28.53 -3.63
CA ILE A 189 15.73 -27.28 -2.86
C ILE A 189 16.62 -26.27 -3.60
N GLU A 190 16.34 -24.98 -3.43
CA GLU A 190 17.12 -23.91 -4.05
C GLU A 190 18.50 -23.80 -3.39
N ALA A 191 19.55 -23.92 -4.20
CA ALA A 191 20.94 -23.69 -3.83
C ALA A 191 21.68 -23.05 -5.02
N ASP A 192 22.38 -21.94 -4.79
CA ASP A 192 23.18 -21.22 -5.81
C ASP A 192 22.46 -20.97 -7.16
N ARG A 193 21.17 -20.59 -7.10
CA ARG A 193 20.29 -20.36 -8.27
C ARG A 193 20.05 -21.62 -9.12
N LYS A 194 20.13 -22.79 -8.50
CA LYS A 194 19.78 -24.10 -9.08
C LYS A 194 18.90 -24.87 -8.11
N CYS A 195 18.34 -25.97 -8.59
CA CYS A 195 17.57 -26.89 -7.78
C CYS A 195 18.40 -28.16 -7.56
N GLU A 196 18.79 -28.38 -6.32
CA GLU A 196 19.58 -29.55 -5.91
C GLU A 196 18.67 -30.56 -5.22
N ALA A 197 18.91 -31.85 -5.48
CA ALA A 197 18.10 -32.92 -4.90
C ALA A 197 18.25 -32.93 -3.37
N VAL A 198 17.12 -33.03 -2.67
CA VAL A 198 17.11 -33.17 -1.22
C VAL A 198 17.68 -34.54 -0.86
N ILE A 199 18.81 -34.53 -0.14
CA ILE A 199 19.41 -35.75 0.39
C ILE A 199 18.64 -36.13 1.66
N ILE A 200 17.90 -37.23 1.57
CA ILE A 200 17.12 -37.75 2.70
C ILE A 200 18.00 -38.76 3.46
N PRO A 201 18.37 -38.50 4.73
CA PRO A 201 19.18 -39.42 5.51
C PRO A 201 18.39 -40.68 5.89
N GLN A 202 19.07 -41.70 6.43
CA GLN A 202 18.40 -42.89 6.94
C GLN A 202 17.42 -42.52 8.07
N ASN A 203 16.27 -43.21 8.12
CA ASN A 203 15.19 -42.96 9.08
C ASN A 203 14.55 -41.57 8.94
N ALA A 204 14.47 -41.06 7.70
CA ALA A 204 13.78 -39.84 7.34
C ALA A 204 12.96 -40.02 6.08
N TYR A 205 12.02 -39.10 5.88
CA TYR A 205 11.18 -39.03 4.69
C TYR A 205 11.12 -37.60 4.14
N PHE A 206 10.82 -37.47 2.85
CA PHE A 206 10.67 -36.17 2.20
C PHE A 206 9.53 -35.37 2.85
N TYR A 207 9.78 -34.10 3.15
CA TYR A 207 8.80 -33.23 3.75
C TYR A 207 8.74 -31.90 2.97
N ASP A 208 7.61 -31.70 2.29
CA ASP A 208 7.38 -30.58 1.38
C ASP A 208 7.17 -29.28 2.17
N VAL A 209 8.27 -28.58 2.48
CA VAL A 209 8.26 -27.27 3.14
C VAL A 209 9.11 -26.27 2.37
N SER A 210 8.64 -25.03 2.34
CA SER A 210 9.29 -23.91 1.65
C SER A 210 10.58 -23.42 2.33
N TYR A 211 10.93 -23.96 3.50
CA TYR A 211 12.13 -23.62 4.26
C TYR A 211 12.55 -24.80 5.15
N GLY A 212 13.85 -24.91 5.44
CA GLY A 212 14.42 -25.99 6.24
C GLY A 212 15.10 -27.06 5.39
N SER A 213 15.31 -28.25 5.96
CA SER A 213 16.10 -29.33 5.34
C SER A 213 15.38 -30.11 4.24
N GLY A 214 14.09 -29.88 3.99
CA GLY A 214 13.30 -30.60 2.98
C GLY A 214 12.97 -32.06 3.33
N TRP A 215 13.31 -32.50 4.54
CA TRP A 215 13.01 -33.82 5.06
C TRP A 215 12.63 -33.76 6.54
N LYS A 216 12.02 -34.83 7.03
CA LYS A 216 11.68 -34.99 8.45
C LYS A 216 12.00 -36.41 8.89
N CYS A 217 12.47 -36.57 10.13
CA CYS A 217 12.74 -37.88 10.71
C CYS A 217 11.46 -38.73 10.81
N ASP A 218 11.61 -40.02 10.59
CA ASP A 218 10.58 -41.01 10.89
C ASP A 218 10.18 -40.97 12.36
N ARG A 219 8.95 -41.41 12.66
CA ARG A 219 8.47 -41.49 14.04
C ARG A 219 9.39 -42.44 14.84
N GLY A 220 9.90 -41.96 15.97
CA GLY A 220 10.89 -42.67 16.79
C GLY A 220 12.31 -42.14 16.62
N TYR A 221 12.54 -41.20 15.70
CA TYR A 221 13.84 -40.58 15.47
C TYR A 221 13.77 -39.06 15.66
N GLU A 222 14.86 -38.45 16.13
CA GLU A 222 15.01 -37.00 16.27
C GLU A 222 16.14 -36.47 15.39
N ALA A 223 15.98 -35.24 14.90
CA ALA A 223 16.97 -34.61 14.02
C ALA A 223 18.21 -34.21 14.83
N VAL A 224 19.38 -34.70 14.41
CA VAL A 224 20.68 -34.37 14.98
C VAL A 224 21.61 -34.00 13.83
N SER A 225 21.83 -32.69 13.65
CA SER A 225 22.52 -32.16 12.46
C SER A 225 21.84 -32.65 11.18
N GLU A 226 22.58 -33.25 10.25
CA GLU A 226 22.08 -33.72 8.95
C GLU A 226 21.58 -35.17 8.96
N ASN A 227 21.28 -35.73 10.14
CA ASN A 227 20.84 -37.12 10.29
C ASN A 227 19.69 -37.27 11.30
N CYS A 228 19.08 -38.45 11.30
CA CYS A 228 18.05 -38.84 12.26
C CYS A 228 18.60 -39.89 13.23
N ALA A 229 18.67 -39.53 14.51
CA ALA A 229 19.10 -40.43 15.58
C ALA A 229 17.89 -41.05 16.27
N GLU A 230 17.99 -42.33 16.66
CA GLU A 230 16.92 -43.02 17.38
C GLU A 230 16.66 -42.38 18.75
N ILE A 231 15.40 -42.15 19.08
CA ILE A 231 14.98 -41.65 20.38
C ILE A 231 15.00 -42.80 21.39
N ILE A 232 15.98 -42.76 22.30
CA ILE A 232 16.03 -43.68 23.43
C ILE A 232 15.00 -43.24 24.47
N LEU A 233 13.88 -43.97 24.55
CA LEU A 233 12.82 -43.69 25.50
C LEU A 233 13.24 -44.12 26.92
N PRO A 234 13.28 -43.21 27.90
CA PRO A 234 13.45 -43.61 29.29
C PRO A 234 12.21 -44.34 29.80
N GLU A 235 12.36 -45.08 30.90
CA GLU A 235 11.24 -45.75 31.55
C GLU A 235 10.14 -44.74 31.89
N ASN A 236 8.87 -45.13 31.71
CA ASN A 236 7.69 -44.28 31.93
C ASN A 236 7.58 -43.07 30.98
N ALA A 237 8.11 -43.16 29.76
CA ALA A 237 7.91 -42.19 28.69
C ALA A 237 7.21 -42.81 27.46
N HIS A 238 6.68 -41.94 26.60
CA HIS A 238 6.13 -42.28 25.28
C HIS A 238 6.51 -41.19 24.27
N LEU A 239 6.53 -41.55 22.97
CA LEU A 239 6.67 -40.57 21.90
C LEU A 239 5.47 -39.62 21.88
N ASP A 240 5.75 -38.33 21.70
CA ASP A 240 4.71 -37.31 21.63
C ASP A 240 3.88 -37.41 20.31
N ARG A 241 2.95 -36.48 20.12
CA ARG A 241 2.13 -36.42 18.91
C ARG A 241 2.97 -36.25 17.64
N SER A 242 4.06 -35.47 17.71
CA SER A 242 4.94 -35.26 16.56
C SER A 242 5.69 -36.53 16.18
N GLY A 243 6.00 -37.38 17.17
CA GLY A 243 6.73 -38.62 16.99
C GLY A 243 8.25 -38.47 16.95
N ASN A 244 8.75 -37.23 16.95
CA ASN A 244 10.19 -36.93 16.93
C ASN A 244 10.67 -36.32 18.25
N ARG A 245 9.86 -36.44 19.31
CA ARG A 245 10.17 -36.11 20.70
C ARG A 245 9.40 -37.05 21.62
N TRP A 246 9.72 -37.04 22.90
CA TRP A 246 9.04 -37.84 23.91
C TRP A 246 8.52 -37.00 25.08
N SER A 247 7.48 -37.51 25.72
CA SER A 247 6.87 -36.96 26.94
C SER A 247 6.76 -38.05 28.01
N CYS A 248 6.75 -37.66 29.28
CA CYS A 248 6.48 -38.59 30.36
C CYS A 248 5.02 -39.09 30.32
N ASN A 249 4.81 -40.34 30.71
CA ASN A 249 3.49 -40.91 30.94
C ASN A 249 2.73 -40.10 32.00
N LYS A 250 1.39 -40.26 32.00
CA LYS A 250 0.53 -39.63 33.01
C LYS A 250 1.04 -39.94 34.42
N ASN A 251 1.09 -38.92 35.29
CA ASN A 251 1.62 -38.96 36.66
C ASN A 251 3.16 -38.97 36.81
N PHE A 252 3.93 -38.88 35.72
CA PHE A 252 5.39 -38.74 35.76
C PHE A 252 5.83 -37.35 35.29
N ARG A 253 6.92 -36.82 35.87
CA ARG A 253 7.55 -35.55 35.47
C ARG A 253 8.99 -35.75 35.05
N ARG A 254 9.43 -34.89 34.12
CA ARG A 254 10.80 -34.91 33.58
C ARG A 254 11.79 -34.40 34.64
N SER A 255 12.81 -35.21 34.94
CA SER A 255 13.89 -34.87 35.87
C SER A 255 15.20 -35.51 35.40
N LYS A 256 16.21 -34.69 35.09
CA LYS A 256 17.53 -35.11 34.58
C LYS A 256 17.47 -36.12 33.41
N GLY A 257 16.58 -35.88 32.44
CA GLY A 257 16.43 -36.76 31.27
C GLY A 257 15.61 -38.04 31.51
N LEU A 258 15.05 -38.22 32.70
CA LEU A 258 14.22 -39.38 33.06
C LEU A 258 12.81 -38.96 33.47
N CYS A 259 11.87 -39.90 33.48
CA CYS A 259 10.52 -39.71 34.02
C CYS A 259 10.42 -40.26 35.43
N ARG A 260 10.13 -39.38 36.40
CA ARG A 260 9.98 -39.75 37.81
C ARG A 260 8.56 -39.51 38.27
N LEU A 261 8.05 -40.37 39.15
CA LEU A 261 6.69 -40.23 39.70
C LEU A 261 6.56 -38.87 40.39
N ASN A 262 5.44 -38.22 40.14
CA ASN A 262 5.11 -36.94 40.73
C ASN A 262 4.60 -37.18 42.16
N ASN A 263 5.48 -36.98 43.16
CA ASN A 263 5.07 -36.96 44.58
C ASN A 263 4.31 -35.68 44.90
#